data_AF-A0A522U601-F1
#
_entry.id   AF-A0A522U601-F1
#
_cell.length_a   1.000
_cell.length_b   1.000
_cell.length_c   1.000
_cell.angle_alpha   90.00
_cell.angle_beta   90.00
_cell.angle_gamma   90.00
#
_symmetry.space_group_name_H-M   'P 1'
#
loop_
_entity.id
_entity.type
_entity.pdbx_description
1 polymer ?
#
loop_
_entity_poly.entity_id
_entity_poly.type
_entity_poly.pdbx_seq_one_letter_code
_entity_poly.pdbx_strand_id
1 'polypeptide(L)'
;MKLIVGLGNPGKEYEGTRHNVGFFCVDKLKEALAGAKIIFAKPDKFMNNSGPAVAKILRYHKIKPSDLLVIHDDKDIPLGEYKIQTGRGSAGHKGAQSIIDALDTKDFTRLRVGIAPTDKEIKNTSDFVLKKFSKKEKEIINQVSNEIVERIKSQI
;
A
#
# COMPACT_ATOMS: atom_id res chain seq x y z
N MET A 1 -18.94 -0.29 -5.09
CA MET A 1 -17.90 0.61 -5.63
C MET A 1 -16.69 0.42 -4.74
N LYS A 2 -15.53 0.07 -5.29
CA LYS A 2 -14.34 -0.24 -4.50
C LYS A 2 -13.47 1.01 -4.29
N LEU A 3 -12.74 1.05 -3.18
CA LEU A 3 -11.70 2.05 -2.92
C LEU A 3 -10.35 1.33 -2.84
N ILE A 4 -9.40 1.74 -3.67
CA ILE A 4 -8.01 1.25 -3.64
C ILE A 4 -7.11 2.40 -3.17
N VAL A 5 -6.44 2.19 -2.04
CA VAL A 5 -5.55 3.18 -1.40
C VAL A 5 -4.12 2.68 -1.46
N GLY A 6 -3.22 3.51 -1.98
CA GLY A 6 -1.78 3.29 -1.90
C GLY A 6 -1.23 4.08 -0.74
N LEU A 7 -0.47 3.45 0.15
CA LEU A 7 0.21 4.15 1.23
C LEU A 7 1.60 4.63 0.81
N GLY A 8 2.01 5.77 1.39
CA GLY A 8 3.26 6.46 1.10
C GLY A 8 3.32 7.81 1.80
N ASN A 9 4.48 8.45 1.76
CA ASN A 9 4.67 9.84 2.19
C ASN A 9 4.66 10.79 0.98
N PRO A 10 4.03 11.98 1.08
CA PRO A 10 4.11 13.01 0.05
C PRO A 10 5.47 13.71 0.08
N GLY A 11 5.95 14.19 -1.08
CA GLY A 11 7.23 14.91 -1.21
C GLY A 11 8.23 14.18 -2.09
N LYS A 12 9.06 14.95 -2.82
CA LYS A 12 10.03 14.42 -3.80
C LYS A 12 11.12 13.57 -3.13
N GLU A 13 11.44 13.86 -1.88
CA GLU A 13 12.42 13.13 -1.08
C GLU A 13 11.99 11.67 -0.82
N TYR A 14 10.68 11.39 -0.77
CA TYR A 14 10.12 10.06 -0.54
C TYR A 14 9.87 9.26 -1.82
N GLU A 15 10.04 9.87 -3.00
CA GLU A 15 9.88 9.18 -4.27
C GLU A 15 10.88 8.02 -4.41
N GLY A 16 10.35 6.85 -4.74
CA GLY A 16 11.12 5.62 -4.90
C GLY A 16 11.64 5.01 -3.59
N THR A 17 11.20 5.50 -2.43
CA THR A 17 11.45 4.86 -1.14
C THR A 17 10.62 3.58 -0.98
N ARG A 18 11.10 2.65 -0.16
CA ARG A 18 10.39 1.40 0.15
C ARG A 18 8.99 1.68 0.69
N HIS A 19 8.87 2.68 1.55
CA HIS A 19 7.59 3.09 2.16
C HIS A 19 6.57 3.68 1.17
N ASN A 20 7.02 4.05 -0.03
CA ASN A 20 6.17 4.60 -1.09
C ASN A 20 5.80 3.54 -2.16
N VAL A 21 6.07 2.25 -1.91
CA VAL A 21 5.69 1.18 -2.85
C VAL A 21 4.16 1.12 -3.06
N GLY A 22 3.36 1.46 -2.04
CA GLY A 22 1.91 1.53 -2.17
C GLY A 22 1.45 2.59 -3.17
N PHE A 23 2.05 3.78 -3.14
CA PHE A 23 1.81 4.83 -4.15
C PHE A 23 2.15 4.34 -5.54
N PHE A 24 3.32 3.70 -5.69
CA PHE A 24 3.78 3.18 -6.97
C PHE A 24 2.82 2.13 -7.57
N CYS A 25 2.37 1.16 -6.77
CA CYS A 25 1.43 0.14 -7.23
C CYS A 25 0.07 0.74 -7.59
N VAL A 26 -0.42 1.73 -6.85
CA VAL A 26 -1.69 2.39 -7.16
C VAL A 26 -1.64 3.19 -8.46
N ASP A 27 -0.52 3.85 -8.75
CA ASP A 27 -0.35 4.56 -10.03
C ASP A 27 -0.47 3.59 -11.22
N LYS A 28 0.19 2.42 -11.15
CA LYS A 28 0.08 1.36 -12.17
C LYS A 28 -1.33 0.79 -12.28
N LEU A 29 -1.99 0.51 -11.16
CA LEU A 29 -3.36 0.00 -11.16
C LEU A 29 -4.34 0.99 -11.77
N LYS A 30 -4.20 2.28 -11.44
CA LYS A 30 -5.06 3.34 -11.98
C LYS A 30 -4.96 3.43 -13.49
N GLU A 31 -3.75 3.33 -14.05
CA GLU A 31 -3.53 3.30 -15.49
C GLU A 31 -4.16 2.06 -16.13
N ALA A 32 -3.89 0.88 -15.57
CA ALA A 32 -4.32 -0.39 -16.15
C ALA A 32 -5.83 -0.69 -16.01
N LEU A 33 -6.52 -0.02 -15.09
CA LEU A 33 -7.95 -0.18 -14.80
C LEU A 33 -8.74 1.11 -15.11
N ALA A 34 -8.23 1.94 -16.01
CA ALA A 34 -8.91 3.15 -16.45
C ALA A 34 -10.33 2.83 -16.95
N GLY A 35 -11.34 3.52 -16.41
CA GLY A 35 -12.75 3.30 -16.72
C GLY A 35 -13.49 2.31 -15.82
N ALA A 36 -12.79 1.54 -14.97
CA ALA A 36 -13.46 0.72 -13.96
C ALA A 36 -14.12 1.58 -12.87
N LYS A 37 -15.21 1.10 -12.26
CA LYS A 37 -15.93 1.78 -11.17
C LYS A 37 -15.19 1.64 -9.82
N ILE A 38 -13.98 2.18 -9.77
CA ILE A 38 -13.04 2.11 -8.66
C ILE A 38 -12.50 3.51 -8.38
N ILE A 39 -12.42 3.87 -7.10
CA ILE A 39 -11.72 5.08 -6.68
C ILE A 39 -10.29 4.70 -6.30
N PHE A 40 -9.31 5.39 -6.89
CA PHE A 40 -7.90 5.26 -6.55
C PHE A 40 -7.48 6.47 -5.72
N ALA A 41 -6.81 6.24 -4.59
CA ALA A 41 -6.38 7.32 -3.70
C ALA A 41 -4.96 7.11 -3.18
N LYS A 42 -4.26 8.23 -3.01
CA LYS A 42 -2.97 8.36 -2.32
C LYS A 42 -3.13 9.45 -1.27
N PRO A 43 -3.11 9.13 0.04
CA PRO A 43 -3.22 10.14 1.09
C PRO A 43 -2.14 11.23 0.95
N ASP A 44 -2.53 12.49 1.07
CA ASP A 44 -1.65 13.66 0.93
C ASP A 44 -0.97 14.09 2.24
N LYS A 45 -1.03 13.21 3.25
CA LYS A 45 -0.40 13.40 4.56
C LYS A 45 0.63 12.31 4.81
N PHE A 46 1.51 12.55 5.78
CA PHE A 46 2.47 11.55 6.24
C PHE A 46 1.81 10.23 6.65
N MET A 47 2.57 9.15 6.51
CA MET A 47 2.11 7.77 6.68
C MET A 47 1.32 7.55 7.98
N ASN A 48 1.80 8.09 9.10
CA ASN A 48 1.15 7.94 10.42
C ASN A 48 -0.21 8.67 10.53
N ASN A 49 -0.61 9.42 9.50
CA ASN A 49 -1.85 10.18 9.46
C ASN A 49 -2.68 9.90 8.19
N SER A 50 -2.52 8.71 7.60
CA SER A 50 -3.28 8.30 6.42
C SER A 50 -4.75 7.98 6.73
N GLY A 51 -5.06 7.50 7.94
CA GLY A 51 -6.38 7.03 8.34
C GLY A 51 -7.52 8.04 8.15
N PRO A 52 -7.40 9.27 8.68
CA PRO A 52 -8.45 10.28 8.54
C PRO A 52 -8.80 10.60 7.07
N ALA A 53 -7.82 10.58 6.17
CA ALA A 53 -8.05 10.79 4.74
C ALA A 53 -8.86 9.63 4.14
N VAL A 54 -8.48 8.38 4.44
CA VAL A 54 -9.20 7.18 3.97
C VAL A 54 -10.63 7.16 4.51
N ALA A 55 -10.83 7.43 5.80
CA ALA A 55 -12.15 7.49 6.44
C ALA A 55 -13.06 8.55 5.79
N LYS A 56 -12.50 9.72 5.44
CA LYS A 56 -13.24 10.78 4.75
C LYS A 56 -13.71 10.33 3.37
N ILE A 57 -12.87 9.65 2.59
CA ILE A 57 -13.22 9.14 1.25
C ILE A 57 -14.32 8.07 1.36
N LEU A 58 -14.15 7.09 2.26
CA LEU A 58 -15.16 6.04 2.49
C LEU A 58 -16.52 6.63 2.85
N ARG A 59 -16.56 7.58 3.81
CA ARG A 59 -17.79 8.24 4.25
C ARG A 59 -18.44 9.04 3.12
N TYR A 60 -17.66 9.83 2.38
CA TYR A 60 -18.18 10.67 1.30
C TYR A 60 -18.82 9.83 0.18
N HIS A 61 -18.18 8.73 -0.21
CA HIS A 61 -18.67 7.85 -1.25
C HIS A 61 -19.58 6.71 -0.76
N LYS A 62 -19.88 6.66 0.54
CA LYS A 62 -20.67 5.60 1.20
C LYS A 62 -20.15 4.18 0.91
N ILE A 63 -18.82 4.02 0.94
CA ILE A 63 -18.13 2.75 0.70
C ILE A 63 -17.90 2.06 2.04
N LYS A 64 -18.17 0.75 2.12
CA LYS A 64 -17.93 -0.04 3.33
C LYS A 64 -16.44 -0.36 3.49
N PRO A 65 -15.91 -0.49 4.72
CA PRO A 65 -14.54 -0.95 4.94
C PRO A 65 -14.22 -2.28 4.22
N SER A 66 -15.18 -3.19 4.10
CA SER A 66 -15.01 -4.46 3.37
C SER A 66 -14.71 -4.28 1.87
N ASP A 67 -15.05 -3.11 1.29
CA ASP A 67 -14.77 -2.73 -0.10
C ASP A 67 -13.47 -1.91 -0.25
N LEU A 68 -12.71 -1.73 0.84
CA LEU A 68 -11.40 -1.07 0.85
C LEU A 68 -10.27 -2.08 0.63
N LEU A 69 -9.39 -1.76 -0.32
CA LEU A 69 -8.09 -2.38 -0.50
C LEU A 69 -6.99 -1.36 -0.19
N VAL A 70 -6.11 -1.68 0.77
CA VAL A 70 -4.94 -0.86 1.11
C VAL A 70 -3.67 -1.56 0.64
N ILE A 71 -2.86 -0.87 -0.17
CA ILE A 71 -1.58 -1.36 -0.68
C ILE A 71 -0.45 -0.66 0.09
N HIS A 72 0.46 -1.43 0.67
CA HIS A 72 1.57 -0.89 1.46
C HIS A 72 2.77 -1.84 1.50
N ASP A 73 3.92 -1.34 1.94
CA ASP A 73 5.14 -2.14 2.13
C ASP A 73 5.07 -3.04 3.36
N ASP A 74 5.84 -4.12 3.32
CA ASP A 74 5.95 -5.05 4.41
C ASP A 74 7.37 -5.60 4.59
N LYS A 75 7.95 -5.30 5.75
CA LYS A 75 9.33 -5.68 6.09
C LYS A 75 9.50 -7.14 6.47
N ASP A 76 8.40 -7.87 6.69
CA ASP A 76 8.42 -9.28 7.09
C ASP A 76 8.15 -10.20 5.87
N ILE A 77 7.94 -9.63 4.69
CA ILE A 77 7.74 -10.35 3.43
C ILE A 77 8.96 -10.11 2.52
N PRO A 78 9.58 -11.17 1.95
CA PRO A 78 10.70 -11.04 1.03
C PRO A 78 10.41 -10.11 -0.16
N LEU A 79 11.41 -9.33 -0.55
CA LEU A 79 11.36 -8.56 -1.79
C LEU A 79 11.09 -9.49 -2.98
N GLY A 80 10.11 -9.14 -3.80
CA GLY A 80 9.65 -10.02 -4.90
C GLY A 80 8.37 -10.79 -4.58
N GLU A 81 7.93 -10.78 -3.32
CA GLU A 81 6.69 -11.43 -2.89
C GLU A 81 5.64 -10.40 -2.47
N TYR A 82 4.38 -10.83 -2.46
CA TYR A 82 3.29 -10.05 -1.87
C TYR A 82 2.25 -10.98 -1.24
N LYS A 83 1.47 -10.44 -0.30
CA LYS A 83 0.36 -11.17 0.34
C LYS A 83 -0.91 -10.31 0.32
N ILE A 84 -2.05 -10.94 0.08
CA ILE A 84 -3.37 -10.31 0.19
C ILE A 84 -4.08 -10.91 1.41
N GLN A 85 -4.46 -10.06 2.38
CA GLN A 85 -5.05 -10.51 3.63
C GLN A 85 -6.11 -9.54 4.14
N THR A 86 -7.21 -10.06 4.67
CA THR A 86 -8.31 -9.29 5.26
C THR A 86 -8.35 -9.50 6.78
N GLY A 87 -8.78 -8.51 7.56
CA GLY A 87 -9.04 -8.70 8.99
C GLY A 87 -7.79 -8.78 9.88
N ARG A 88 -6.61 -8.35 9.40
CA ARG A 88 -5.34 -8.50 10.11
C ARG A 88 -4.88 -7.19 10.75
N GLY A 89 -4.20 -7.27 11.91
CA GLY A 89 -3.63 -6.10 12.61
C GLY A 89 -2.45 -5.45 11.86
N SER A 90 -2.05 -4.25 12.26
CA SER A 90 -1.08 -3.42 11.52
C SER A 90 0.30 -4.04 11.31
N ALA A 91 0.71 -4.99 12.16
CA ALA A 91 2.07 -5.55 12.19
C ALA A 91 3.15 -4.45 12.30
N GLY A 92 2.87 -3.39 13.06
CA GLY A 92 3.79 -2.26 13.25
C GLY A 92 3.83 -1.25 12.11
N HIS A 93 3.07 -1.47 11.02
CA HIS A 93 2.99 -0.51 9.93
C HIS A 93 2.11 0.70 10.31
N LYS A 94 2.73 1.89 10.43
CA LYS A 94 2.07 3.11 10.95
C LYS A 94 0.85 3.55 10.14
N GLY A 95 0.87 3.42 8.80
CA GLY A 95 -0.27 3.81 7.97
C GLY A 95 -1.46 2.87 8.09
N ALA A 96 -1.23 1.55 8.03
CA ALA A 96 -2.25 0.56 8.37
C ALA A 96 -2.81 0.75 9.78
N GLN A 97 -1.97 1.05 10.79
CA GLN A 97 -2.45 1.37 12.15
C GLN A 97 -3.35 2.60 12.14
N SER A 98 -2.92 3.69 11.50
CA SER A 98 -3.72 4.91 11.36
C SER A 98 -5.09 4.65 10.74
N ILE A 99 -5.18 3.78 9.73
CA ILE A 99 -6.46 3.39 9.11
C ILE A 99 -7.32 2.57 10.07
N ILE A 100 -6.74 1.59 10.76
CA ILE A 100 -7.47 0.79 11.76
C ILE A 100 -8.07 1.70 12.82
N ASP A 101 -7.27 2.63 13.36
CA ASP A 101 -7.70 3.56 14.40
C ASP A 101 -8.81 4.51 13.90
N ALA A 102 -8.69 5.01 12.67
CA ALA A 102 -9.66 5.94 12.10
C ALA A 102 -10.99 5.28 11.68
N LEU A 103 -10.98 3.99 11.36
CA LEU A 103 -12.16 3.23 10.94
C LEU A 103 -12.79 2.41 12.07
N ASP A 104 -12.10 2.28 13.21
CA ASP A 104 -12.45 1.41 14.32
C ASP A 104 -12.74 -0.04 13.89
N THR A 105 -12.00 -0.51 12.88
CA THR A 105 -12.15 -1.88 12.36
C THR A 105 -10.89 -2.34 11.64
N LYS A 106 -10.72 -3.67 11.58
CA LYS A 106 -9.70 -4.35 10.77
C LYS A 106 -10.31 -5.00 9.53
N ASP A 107 -11.62 -4.87 9.33
CA ASP A 107 -12.39 -5.51 8.26
C ASP A 107 -12.21 -4.80 6.93
N PHE A 108 -10.98 -4.77 6.45
CA PHE A 108 -10.59 -4.33 5.12
C PHE A 108 -9.45 -5.18 4.60
N THR A 109 -9.28 -5.19 3.29
CA THR A 109 -8.25 -5.99 2.63
C THR A 109 -6.95 -5.21 2.53
N ARG A 110 -5.82 -5.87 2.79
CA ARG A 110 -4.48 -5.31 2.60
C ARG A 110 -3.69 -6.14 1.60
N LEU A 111 -3.08 -5.45 0.64
CA LEU A 111 -2.04 -6.00 -0.24
C LEU A 111 -0.69 -5.54 0.30
N ARG A 112 0.02 -6.48 0.92
CA ARG A 112 1.31 -6.29 1.59
C ARG A 112 2.41 -6.62 0.61
N VAL A 113 3.14 -5.63 0.13
CA VAL A 113 4.25 -5.79 -0.83
C VAL A 113 5.55 -5.99 -0.06
N GLY A 114 6.23 -7.11 -0.30
CA GLY A 114 7.46 -7.43 0.40
C GLY A 114 8.61 -6.49 0.07
N ILE A 115 9.29 -6.03 1.12
CA ILE A 115 10.51 -5.22 1.02
C ILE A 115 11.67 -5.82 1.81
N ALA A 116 11.49 -6.99 2.43
CA ALA A 116 12.53 -7.61 3.25
C ALA A 116 13.71 -8.03 2.37
N PRO A 117 14.95 -7.63 2.74
CA PRO A 117 16.14 -8.15 2.09
C PRO A 117 16.33 -9.63 2.48
N THR A 118 16.83 -10.44 1.55
CA THR A 118 17.04 -11.88 1.76
C THR A 118 18.38 -12.21 2.42
N ASP A 119 19.34 -11.29 2.36
CA ASP A 119 20.74 -11.48 2.74
C ASP A 119 21.18 -10.62 3.94
N LYS A 120 20.29 -9.79 4.49
CA LYS A 120 20.64 -8.77 5.49
C LYS A 120 19.57 -8.62 6.55
N GLU A 121 19.98 -8.34 7.77
CA GLU A 121 19.06 -7.93 8.83
C GLU A 121 18.71 -6.45 8.75
N ILE A 122 17.46 -6.13 9.08
CA ILE A 122 16.96 -4.75 9.17
C ILE A 122 17.25 -4.23 10.59
N LYS A 123 18.35 -3.49 10.76
CA LYS A 123 18.74 -2.92 12.06
C LYS A 123 17.79 -1.82 12.56
N ASN A 124 17.44 -0.87 11.70
CA ASN A 124 16.46 0.19 12.00
C ASN A 124 15.36 0.17 10.94
N THR A 125 14.15 -0.18 11.36
CA THR A 125 12.98 -0.26 10.46
C THR A 125 12.63 1.11 9.87
N SER A 126 12.64 2.17 10.67
CA SER A 126 12.20 3.51 10.20
C SER A 126 13.15 4.06 9.14
N ASP A 127 14.46 3.90 9.35
CA ASP A 127 15.46 4.30 8.36
C ASP A 127 15.38 3.42 7.11
N PHE A 128 15.15 2.13 7.28
CA PHE A 128 15.08 1.18 6.18
C PHE A 128 13.94 1.48 5.22
N VAL A 129 12.72 1.70 5.73
CA VAL A 129 11.56 1.97 4.86
C VAL A 129 11.70 3.30 4.11
N LEU A 130 12.43 4.26 4.66
CA LEU A 130 12.70 5.55 4.02
C LEU A 130 13.85 5.51 3.00
N LYS A 131 14.59 4.40 2.88
CA LYS A 131 15.62 4.25 1.83
C LYS A 131 14.99 3.98 0.48
N LYS A 132 15.58 4.57 -0.56
CA LYS A 132 15.24 4.30 -1.96
C LYS A 132 15.58 2.86 -2.36
N PHE A 133 14.76 2.28 -3.23
CA PHE A 133 15.12 1.05 -3.92
C PHE A 133 16.32 1.31 -4.84
N SER A 134 17.28 0.38 -4.85
CA SER A 134 18.34 0.31 -5.86
C SER A 134 17.75 -0.01 -7.23
N LYS A 135 18.54 0.13 -8.30
CA LYS A 135 18.09 -0.17 -9.66
C LYS A 135 17.56 -1.61 -9.80
N LYS A 136 18.28 -2.60 -9.26
CA LYS A 136 17.88 -4.01 -9.27
C LYS A 136 16.59 -4.25 -8.48
N GLU A 137 16.46 -3.64 -7.30
CA GLU A 137 15.24 -3.78 -6.50
C GLU A 137 14.03 -3.13 -7.20
N LYS A 138 14.23 -2.01 -7.92
CA LYS A 138 13.16 -1.39 -8.72
C LYS A 138 12.67 -2.30 -9.85
N GLU A 139 13.56 -3.06 -10.49
CA GLU A 139 13.18 -4.03 -11.51
C GLU A 139 12.28 -5.14 -10.94
N ILE A 140 12.63 -5.64 -9.74
CA ILE A 140 11.80 -6.63 -9.01
C ILE A 140 10.44 -6.01 -8.63
N ILE A 141 10.42 -4.82 -8.04
CA ILE A 141 9.18 -4.12 -7.68
C ILE A 141 8.31 -3.84 -8.92
N ASN A 142 8.92 -3.56 -10.06
CA ASN A 142 8.22 -3.41 -11.32
C ASN A 142 7.49 -4.69 -11.73
N GLN A 143 8.17 -5.84 -11.65
CA GLN A 143 7.60 -7.16 -11.96
C GLN A 143 6.44 -7.48 -11.01
N VAL A 144 6.68 -7.39 -9.69
CA VAL A 144 5.65 -7.60 -8.66
C VAL A 144 4.45 -6.69 -8.88
N SER A 145 4.66 -5.43 -9.23
CA SER A 145 3.54 -4.50 -9.47
C SER A 145 2.73 -4.87 -10.71
N ASN A 146 3.35 -5.44 -11.75
CA ASN A 146 2.62 -5.93 -12.92
C ASN A 146 1.81 -7.19 -12.57
N GLU A 147 2.36 -8.10 -11.76
CA GLU A 147 1.63 -9.26 -11.24
C GLU A 147 0.43 -8.85 -10.39
N ILE A 148 0.61 -7.85 -9.51
CA ILE A 148 -0.47 -7.26 -8.72
C ILE A 148 -1.58 -6.71 -9.62
N VAL A 149 -1.23 -6.01 -10.71
CA VAL A 149 -2.20 -5.49 -11.67
C VAL A 149 -3.04 -6.61 -12.26
N GLU A 150 -2.41 -7.67 -12.78
CA GLU A 150 -3.13 -8.81 -13.36
C GLU A 150 -3.98 -9.54 -12.30
N ARG A 151 -3.44 -9.71 -11.09
CA ARG A 151 -4.17 -10.31 -9.98
C ARG A 151 -5.43 -9.50 -9.63
N ILE A 152 -5.34 -8.19 -9.51
CA ILE A 152 -6.49 -7.34 -9.17
C ILE A 152 -7.49 -7.26 -10.32
N LYS A 153 -7.03 -7.18 -11.58
CA LYS A 153 -7.88 -7.24 -12.77
C LYS A 153 -8.79 -8.48 -12.77
N SER A 154 -8.25 -9.65 -12.42
CA SER A 154 -9.04 -10.90 -12.38
C SER A 154 -10.13 -10.95 -11.28
N GLN A 155 -10.18 -9.95 -10.39
CA GLN A 155 -11.12 -9.87 -9.26
C GLN A 155 -12.14 -8.71 -9.40
N ILE A 156 -12.13 -8.03 -10.55
CA ILE A 156 -13.02 -6.90 -10.88
C ILE A 156 -13.95 -7.36 -11.97
#